data_AF-A0A517WB53-F1
#
_entry.id   AF-A0A517WB53-F1
#
_cell.length_a   1.000
_cell.length_b   1.000
_cell.length_c   1.000
_cell.angle_alpha   90.00
_cell.angle_beta   90.00
_cell.angle_gamma   90.00
#
_symmetry.space_group_name_H-M   'P 1'
#
loop_
_entity.id
_entity.type
_entity.pdbx_description
1 polymer ?
#
loop_
_entity_poly.entity_id
_entity_poly.type
_entity_poly.pdbx_seq_one_letter_code
_entity_poly.pdbx_strand_id
1 'polypeptide(L)' 'MGRVQKGRELASRRSRKAKLKKLRDKFEKAKDASEKEQIKEKVRKISPFAVLEESA' A
#
# COMPACT_ATOMS: atom_id res chain seq x y z
N MET A 1 11.09 23.48 5.06
CA MET A 1 11.65 22.10 5.05
C MET A 1 13.00 22.08 4.35
N GLY A 2 14.09 21.90 5.09
CA GLY A 2 15.44 21.80 4.54
C GLY A 2 15.64 20.58 3.63
N ARG A 3 16.73 20.56 2.85
CA ARG A 3 17.03 19.51 1.85
C ARG A 3 16.92 18.08 2.42
N VAL A 4 17.40 17.89 3.65
CA VAL A 4 17.37 16.60 4.37
C VAL A 4 15.93 16.17 4.72
N GLN A 5 15.10 17.10 5.18
CA GLN A 5 13.69 16.83 5.51
C GLN A 5 12.91 16.45 4.26
N LYS A 6 13.12 17.16 3.14
CA LYS A 6 12.54 16.79 1.83
C LYS A 6 13.00 15.40 1.38
N GLY A 7 14.29 15.07 1.58
CA GLY A 7 14.84 13.76 1.27
C GLY A 7 14.17 12.63 2.07
N ARG A 8 14.03 12.80 3.39
CA ARG A 8 13.30 11.84 4.25
C ARG A 8 11.85 11.66 3.83
N GLU A 9 11.16 12.75 3.51
CA GLU A 9 9.77 12.69 3.10
C GLU A 9 9.61 11.93 1.77
N LEU A 10 10.47 12.20 0.80
CA LEU A 10 10.52 11.46 -0.47
C LEU A 10 10.82 9.98 -0.26
N ALA A 11 11.78 9.64 0.61
CA ALA A 11 12.11 8.26 0.93
C ALA A 11 10.91 7.52 1.58
N SER A 12 10.21 8.17 2.51
CA SER A 12 8.99 7.63 3.14
C SER A 12 7.86 7.44 2.12
N ARG A 13 7.65 8.40 1.21
CA ARG A 13 6.67 8.28 0.12
C ARG A 13 7.00 7.11 -0.82
N ARG A 14 8.26 6.96 -1.21
CA ARG A 14 8.73 5.86 -2.09
C ARG A 14 8.52 4.50 -1.44
N SER A 15 8.93 4.35 -0.18
CA SER A 15 8.79 3.10 0.55
C SER A 15 7.32 2.76 0.84
N ARG A 16 6.47 3.75 1.10
CA ARG A 16 5.00 3.55 1.15
C ARG A 16 4.45 3.05 -0.18
N LYS A 17 4.83 3.66 -1.31
CA LYS A 17 4.39 3.23 -2.66
C LYS A 17 4.81 1.78 -2.96
N ALA A 18 6.05 1.40 -2.61
CA ALA A 18 6.54 0.03 -2.79
C ALA A 18 5.77 -0.99 -1.94
N LYS A 19 5.45 -0.67 -0.68
CA LYS A 19 4.63 -1.53 0.19
C LYS A 19 3.21 -1.72 -0.37
N LEU A 20 2.58 -0.64 -0.82
CA LEU A 20 1.25 -0.71 -1.43
C LEU A 20 1.25 -1.55 -2.72
N LYS A 21 2.28 -1.42 -3.57
CA LYS A 21 2.42 -2.27 -4.76
C LYS A 21 2.47 -3.75 -4.39
N LYS A 22 3.33 -4.13 -3.43
CA LYS A 22 3.42 -5.53 -2.96
C LYS A 22 2.10 -6.07 -2.43
N LEU A 23 1.31 -5.24 -1.74
CA LEU A 23 0.01 -5.65 -1.21
C LEU A 23 -1.04 -5.79 -2.32
N ARG A 24 -1.00 -4.95 -3.36
CA ARG A 24 -1.81 -5.11 -4.58
C ARG A 24 -1.49 -6.42 -5.30
N ASP A 25 -0.20 -6.68 -5.55
CA ASP A 25 0.23 -7.91 -6.21
C ASP A 25 -0.18 -9.16 -5.42
N LYS A 26 -0.20 -9.08 -4.08
CA LYS A 26 -0.70 -10.16 -3.22
C LYS A 26 -2.22 -10.28 -3.26
N PHE A 27 -2.95 -9.16 -3.32
CA PHE A 27 -4.40 -9.14 -3.41
C PHE A 27 -4.90 -9.78 -4.70
N GLU A 28 -4.25 -9.50 -5.84
CA GLU A 28 -4.55 -10.11 -7.14
C GLU A 28 -4.31 -11.62 -7.15
N LYS A 29 -3.28 -12.09 -6.43
CA LYS A 29 -2.92 -13.51 -6.36
C LYS A 29 -3.71 -14.30 -5.33
N ALA A 30 -4.28 -13.62 -4.33
CA ALA A 30 -5.04 -14.26 -3.26
C ALA A 30 -6.33 -14.87 -3.85
N LYS A 31 -6.51 -16.17 -3.63
CA LYS A 31 -7.73 -16.89 -4.01
C LYS A 31 -8.75 -16.95 -2.87
N ASP A 32 -8.26 -16.83 -1.64
CA ASP A 32 -9.05 -16.94 -0.43
C ASP A 32 -9.64 -15.58 -0.02
N ALA A 33 -10.90 -15.58 0.42
CA ALA A 33 -11.60 -14.38 0.87
C ALA A 33 -10.99 -13.80 2.16
N SER A 34 -10.50 -14.66 3.07
CA SER A 34 -9.88 -14.22 4.32
C SER A 34 -8.54 -13.50 4.07
N GLU A 35 -7.74 -14.01 3.13
CA GLU A 35 -6.48 -13.36 2.75
C GLU A 35 -6.71 -11.99 2.10
N LYS A 36 -7.75 -11.88 1.27
CA LYS A 36 -8.16 -10.61 0.66
C LYS A 36 -8.57 -9.58 1.72
N GLU A 37 -9.31 -9.97 2.75
CA GLU A 37 -9.68 -9.09 3.86
C GLU A 37 -8.48 -8.61 4.68
N GLN A 38 -7.57 -9.53 5.04
CA GLN A 38 -6.35 -9.16 5.75
C GLN A 38 -5.46 -8.20 4.95
N ILE A 39 -5.42 -8.35 3.62
CA ILE A 39 -4.68 -7.45 2.74
C ILE A 39 -5.38 -6.09 2.65
N LYS A 40 -6.72 -6.05 2.54
CA LYS A 40 -7.51 -4.81 2.59
C LYS A 40 -7.26 -4.04 3.90
N GLU A 41 -7.24 -4.72 5.04
CA GLU A 41 -6.97 -4.10 6.34
C GLU A 41 -5.53 -3.53 6.42
N LYS A 42 -4.54 -4.31 5.97
CA LYS A 42 -3.13 -3.86 5.92
C LYS A 42 -2.94 -2.64 5.01
N VAL A 43 -3.65 -2.57 3.89
CA VAL A 43 -3.61 -1.42 2.99
C VAL A 43 -4.24 -0.19 3.63
N ARG A 44 -5.42 -0.31 4.26
CA ARG A 44 -6.08 0.79 4.97
C ARG A 44 -5.22 1.37 6.10
N LYS A 45 -4.49 0.53 6.86
CA LYS A 45 -3.54 1.00 7.90
C LYS A 45 -2.38 1.82 7.33
N ILE A 46 -1.92 1.52 6.11
CA ILE A 46 -0.81 2.22 5.47
C ILE A 46 -1.27 3.53 4.81
N SER A 47 -2.44 3.49 4.19
CA SER A 47 -3.05 4.63 3.53
C SER A 47 -4.57 4.48 3.58
N PRO A 48 -5.27 5.33 4.35
CA PRO A 48 -6.73 5.27 4.46
C PRO A 48 -7.46 5.45 3.12
N PHE A 49 -6.81 6.13 2.18
CA PHE A 49 -7.34 6.46 0.85
C PHE A 49 -6.88 5.49 -0.25
N ALA A 50 -6.08 4.47 0.08
CA ALA A 50 -5.66 3.50 -0.92
C ALA A 50 -6.82 2.57 -1.25
N VAL A 51 -7.50 2.86 -2.36
CA VAL A 51 -8.48 1.95 -2.96
C VAL A 51 -7.70 0.80 -3.61
N LEU A 52 -7.94 -0.41 -3.12
CA LEU A 52 -7.69 -1.63 -3.89
C LEU A 52 -8.94 -1.79 -4.75
N GLU A 53 -8.98 -1.11 -5.89
CA GLU A 53 -10.03 -1.31 -6.88
C GLU A 53 -10.03 -2.81 -7.22
N GLU A 54 -11.19 -3.45 -7.06
CA GLU A 54 -11.49 -4.67 -7.78
C GLU A 54 -11.47 -4.26 -9.24
N SER A 55 -10.38 -4.55 -9.96
CA SER A 55 -10.37 -4.43 -11.41
C SER A 55 -11.58 -5.20 -11.93
N ALA A 56 -12.59 -4.44 -12.37
CA ALA A 56 -13.80 -4.91 -13.01
C ALA A 56 -13.48 -5.63 -14.33
#